data_AF-A0A949B2J6-F1
#
_entry.id   AF-A0A949B2J6-F1
#
_cell.length_a   1.000
_cell.length_b   1.000
_cell.length_c   1.000
_cell.angle_alpha   90.00
_cell.angle_beta   90.00
_cell.angle_gamma   90.00
#
_symmetry.space_group_name_H-M   'P 1'
#
loop_
_entity.id
_entity.type
_entity.pdbx_description
1 polymer ?
#
loop_
_entity_poly.entity_id
_entity_poly.type
_entity_poly.pdbx_seq_one_letter_code
_entity_poly.pdbx_strand_id
1 'polypeptide(L)'
;MTQKQETTGVPTRYSHWYTVVVALFVTCLVTANIMSVKLINVFGLVLPAGVLIFPVSYITGDILTEVYGYTQARRVIWLGFFCNFIVVIAIWLGKVIPPAAFWEGQAAYELILGYTPRLLMASFLAYLVGEFFNAFIMAKMKILTKG
;
A
#
# COMPACT_ATOMS: atom_id res chain seq x y z
N MET A 1 44.52 0.21 30.83
CA MET A 1 44.30 -1.09 30.17
C MET A 1 43.08 -1.70 30.82
N THR A 2 41.94 -1.99 30.21
CA THR A 2 41.46 -1.97 28.83
C THR A 2 39.93 -2.06 28.95
N GLN A 3 39.24 -1.42 28.01
CA GLN A 3 37.80 -1.43 27.75
C GLN A 3 37.05 -2.75 28.01
N LYS A 4 35.77 -2.66 28.38
CA LYS A 4 34.64 -2.99 27.46
C LYS A 4 33.31 -2.49 28.03
N GLN A 5 32.75 -1.44 27.43
CA GLN A 5 31.35 -1.04 27.61
C GLN A 5 30.46 -2.11 26.95
N GLU A 6 29.59 -2.74 27.71
CA GLU A 6 28.44 -3.47 27.19
C GLU A 6 27.42 -2.45 26.67
N THR A 7 27.39 -2.25 25.35
CA THR A 7 26.27 -1.60 24.69
C THR A 7 25.12 -2.60 24.64
N THR A 8 24.33 -2.68 25.69
CA THR A 8 23.04 -3.38 25.67
C THR A 8 22.18 -2.72 24.59
N GLY A 9 21.86 -3.50 23.55
CA GLY A 9 21.07 -3.04 22.42
C GLY A 9 19.75 -2.48 22.91
N VAL A 10 19.56 -1.17 22.76
CA VAL A 10 18.29 -0.51 23.00
C VAL A 10 17.25 -1.19 22.09
N PRO A 11 16.18 -1.80 22.62
CA PRO A 11 15.08 -2.20 21.75
C PRO A 11 14.54 -0.90 21.17
N THR A 12 14.67 -0.70 19.86
CA THR A 12 14.02 0.39 19.13
C THR A 12 12.52 0.14 19.19
N ARG A 13 11.90 0.48 20.32
CA ARG A 13 10.45 0.39 20.50
C ARG A 13 9.87 1.52 19.65
N TYR A 14 9.46 1.18 18.44
CA TYR A 14 8.68 2.09 17.62
C TYR A 14 7.50 2.64 18.44
N SER A 15 7.29 3.95 18.38
CA SER A 15 6.21 4.62 19.13
C SER A 15 4.87 3.97 18.78
N HIS A 16 3.99 3.77 19.76
CA HIS A 16 2.67 3.18 19.52
C HIS A 16 1.90 3.88 18.39
N TRP A 17 2.05 5.20 18.31
CA TRP A 17 1.50 6.04 17.24
C TRP A 17 2.03 5.71 15.85
N TYR A 18 3.29 5.33 15.72
CA TYR A 18 3.86 4.91 14.44
C TYR A 18 3.14 3.67 13.93
N THR A 19 3.00 2.66 14.78
CA THR A 19 2.31 1.41 14.43
C THR A 19 0.86 1.66 14.04
N VAL A 20 0.16 2.55 14.74
CA VAL A 20 -1.24 2.92 14.41
C VAL A 20 -1.32 3.58 13.04
N VAL A 21 -0.46 4.56 12.75
CA VAL A 21 -0.45 5.25 11.44
C VAL A 21 -0.09 4.28 10.31
N VAL A 22 0.89 3.40 10.52
CA VAL A 22 1.27 2.36 9.57
C VAL A 22 0.11 1.40 9.31
N ALA A 23 -0.53 0.90 10.36
CA ALA A 23 -1.67 0.00 10.23
C ALA A 23 -2.84 0.66 9.50
N LEU A 24 -3.12 1.93 9.82
CA LEU A 24 -4.18 2.70 9.16
C LEU A 24 -3.86 2.92 7.68
N PHE A 25 -2.63 3.34 7.35
CA PHE A 25 -2.18 3.53 5.97
C PHE A 25 -2.29 2.23 5.15
N VAL A 26 -1.78 1.11 5.68
CA VAL A 26 -1.85 -0.19 5.01
C VAL A 26 -3.30 -0.64 4.82
N THR A 27 -4.13 -0.47 5.83
CA THR A 27 -5.56 -0.82 5.76
C THR A 27 -6.28 0.02 4.71
N CYS A 28 -6.03 1.34 4.67
CA CYS A 28 -6.55 2.24 3.65
C CYS A 28 -6.09 1.82 2.24
N LEU A 29 -4.80 1.54 2.05
CA LEU A 29 -4.23 1.12 0.77
C LEU A 29 -4.89 -0.16 0.26
N VAL A 30 -5.05 -1.18 1.12
CA VAL A 30 -5.68 -2.46 0.76
C VAL A 30 -7.16 -2.25 0.42
N THR A 31 -7.88 -1.51 1.27
CA THR A 31 -9.31 -1.24 1.08
C THR A 31 -9.57 -0.46 -0.20
N ALA A 32 -8.76 0.56 -0.49
CA ALA A 32 -8.89 1.36 -1.70
C ALA A 32 -8.69 0.52 -2.97
N ASN A 33 -7.71 -0.39 -2.99
CA ASN A 33 -7.49 -1.28 -4.14
C ASN A 33 -8.67 -2.23 -4.38
N ILE A 34 -9.27 -2.79 -3.32
CA ILE A 34 -10.44 -3.68 -3.46
C ILE A 34 -11.68 -2.88 -3.89
N MET A 35 -11.94 -1.73 -3.28
CA MET A 35 -13.09 -0.88 -3.60
C MET A 35 -13.02 -0.30 -5.02
N SER A 36 -11.83 -0.14 -5.58
CA SER A 36 -11.64 0.45 -6.92
C SER A 36 -12.24 -0.40 -8.05
N VAL A 37 -12.61 -1.66 -7.79
CA VAL A 37 -13.38 -2.47 -8.75
C VAL A 37 -14.77 -1.89 -9.00
N LYS A 38 -15.40 -1.30 -7.98
CA LYS A 38 -16.75 -0.74 -8.10
C LYS A 38 -16.67 0.69 -8.63
N LEU A 39 -17.37 0.97 -9.72
CA LEU A 39 -17.54 2.32 -10.25
C LEU A 39 -18.77 2.98 -9.61
N ILE A 40 -18.61 4.23 -9.18
CA ILE A 40 -19.67 5.09 -8.65
C ILE A 40 -19.87 6.28 -9.58
N ASN A 41 -21.11 6.76 -9.67
CA ASN A 41 -21.43 7.98 -10.38
C ASN A 41 -21.62 9.10 -9.35
N VAL A 42 -20.78 10.12 -9.45
CA VAL A 42 -20.84 11.30 -8.58
C VAL A 42 -20.98 12.51 -9.48
N PHE A 43 -22.15 13.16 -9.45
CA PHE A 43 -22.46 14.35 -10.27
C PHE A 43 -22.19 14.19 -11.78
N GLY A 44 -22.38 13.00 -12.35
CA GLY A 44 -22.15 12.72 -13.77
C GLY A 44 -20.73 12.25 -14.11
N LEU A 45 -19.81 12.24 -13.14
CA LEU A 45 -18.46 11.67 -13.28
C LEU A 45 -18.44 10.21 -12.78
N VAL A 46 -17.94 9.32 -13.62
CA VAL A 46 -17.72 7.91 -13.27
C VAL A 46 -16.36 7.78 -12.61
N LEU A 47 -16.35 7.44 -11.32
CA LEU A 47 -15.15 7.33 -10.50
C LEU A 47 -15.07 5.96 -9.83
N PRO A 48 -13.87 5.42 -9.56
CA PRO A 48 -13.73 4.24 -8.71
C PRO A 48 -14.18 4.55 -7.27
N ALA A 49 -14.87 3.61 -6.62
CA ALA A 49 -15.34 3.78 -5.24
C ALA A 49 -14.18 3.91 -4.23
N GLY A 50 -12.97 3.48 -4.61
CA GLY A 50 -11.75 3.66 -3.82
C GLY A 50 -11.43 5.13 -3.49
N VAL A 51 -11.95 6.08 -4.28
CA VAL A 51 -11.79 7.54 -4.04
C VAL A 51 -12.30 7.94 -2.64
N LEU A 52 -13.26 7.23 -2.06
CA LEU A 52 -13.77 7.52 -0.72
C LEU A 52 -12.71 7.33 0.39
N ILE A 53 -11.74 6.44 0.18
CA ILE A 53 -10.67 6.14 1.15
C ILE A 53 -9.45 7.05 0.94
N PHE A 54 -9.34 7.68 -0.23
CA PHE A 54 -8.19 8.52 -0.56
C PHE A 54 -7.92 9.65 0.44
N PRO A 55 -8.90 10.41 0.96
CA PRO A 55 -8.63 11.46 1.94
C PRO A 55 -7.88 10.94 3.19
N VAL A 56 -8.28 9.77 3.70
CA VAL A 56 -7.63 9.16 4.86
C VAL A 56 -6.23 8.67 4.50
N SER A 57 -6.08 8.07 3.32
CA SER A 57 -4.78 7.60 2.83
C SER A 57 -3.77 8.74 2.63
N TYR A 58 -4.24 9.91 2.16
CA TYR A 58 -3.38 11.09 2.01
C TYR A 58 -2.93 11.64 3.36
N ILE A 59 -3.87 11.86 4.29
CA ILE A 59 -3.54 12.34 5.64
C ILE A 59 -2.53 11.42 6.33
N THR A 60 -2.76 10.10 6.26
CA THR A 60 -1.83 9.13 6.87
C THR A 60 -0.49 9.06 6.15
N GLY A 61 -0.49 9.18 4.81
CA GLY A 61 0.73 9.25 4.00
C GLY A 61 1.58 10.49 4.34
N ASP A 62 0.94 11.65 4.47
CA ASP A 62 1.60 12.91 4.81
C ASP A 62 2.19 12.85 6.23
N ILE A 63 1.47 12.29 7.20
CA ILE A 63 2.01 12.05 8.55
C ILE A 63 3.24 11.12 8.49
N LEU A 64 3.21 10.08 7.66
CA LEU A 64 4.35 9.16 7.50
C LEU A 64 5.59 9.87 6.93
N THR A 65 5.41 10.73 5.93
CA THR A 65 6.53 11.43 5.27
C THR A 65 7.06 12.59 6.10
N GLU A 66 6.19 13.38 6.72
CA GLU A 66 6.56 14.58 7.50
C GLU A 66 7.10 14.25 8.90
N VAL A 67 6.44 13.34 9.64
CA VAL A 67 6.79 13.04 11.04
C VAL A 67 7.86 11.96 11.15
N TYR A 68 7.75 10.91 10.34
CA TYR A 68 8.64 9.74 10.41
C TYR A 68 9.73 9.73 9.34
N GLY A 69 9.65 10.67 8.39
CA GLY A 69 10.65 10.87 7.35
C GLY A 69 10.48 9.96 6.14
N TYR A 70 10.99 10.45 5.01
CA TYR A 70 10.86 9.84 3.69
C TYR A 70 11.35 8.37 3.61
N THR A 71 12.44 8.03 4.30
CA THR A 71 12.98 6.66 4.27
C THR A 71 12.06 5.66 4.96
N GLN A 72 11.42 6.04 6.08
CA GLN A 72 10.48 5.15 6.75
C GLN A 72 9.17 5.06 5.99
N ALA A 73 8.67 6.17 5.46
CA ALA A 73 7.48 6.19 4.62
C ALA A 73 7.59 5.20 3.44
N ARG A 74 8.73 5.19 2.72
CA ARG A 74 8.98 4.23 1.65
C ARG A 74 8.91 2.77 2.09
N ARG A 75 9.47 2.44 3.27
CA ARG A 75 9.39 1.07 3.82
C ARG A 75 7.95 0.67 4.11
N VAL A 76 7.15 1.59 4.64
CA VAL A 76 5.73 1.38 4.95
C VAL A 76 4.93 1.18 3.67
N ILE A 77 5.21 1.94 2.61
CA ILE A 77 4.57 1.77 1.31
C ILE A 77 4.88 0.38 0.74
N TRP A 78 6.15 -0.04 0.75
CA TRP A 78 6.55 -1.39 0.34
C TRP A 78 5.84 -2.48 1.15
N LEU A 79 5.72 -2.29 2.46
CA LEU A 79 4.98 -3.21 3.33
C LEU A 79 3.49 -3.24 2.97
N GLY A 80 2.88 -2.09 2.67
CA GLY A 80 1.51 -2.00 2.19
C GLY A 80 1.30 -2.74 0.87
N PHE A 81 2.20 -2.59 -0.09
CA PHE A 81 2.17 -3.34 -1.36
C PHE A 81 2.34 -4.84 -1.12
N PHE A 82 3.23 -5.25 -0.23
CA PHE A 82 3.40 -6.65 0.14
C PHE A 82 2.14 -7.24 0.79
N CYS A 83 1.51 -6.52 1.71
CA CYS A 83 0.21 -6.91 2.27
C CYS A 83 -0.87 -7.02 1.19
N ASN A 84 -0.91 -6.08 0.25
CA ASN A 84 -1.86 -6.12 -0.87
C ASN A 84 -1.63 -7.36 -1.75
N PHE A 85 -0.36 -7.68 -2.04
CA PHE A 85 0.03 -8.86 -2.80
C PHE A 85 -0.43 -10.16 -2.12
N ILE A 86 -0.28 -10.28 -0.80
CA ILE A 86 -0.81 -11.44 -0.04
C ILE A 86 -2.32 -11.57 -0.22
N VAL A 87 -3.06 -10.46 -0.09
CA VAL A 87 -4.53 -10.44 -0.25
C VAL A 87 -4.92 -10.91 -1.66
N VAL A 88 -4.22 -10.42 -2.68
CA VAL A 88 -4.47 -10.79 -4.08
C VAL A 88 -4.20 -12.27 -4.33
N ILE A 89 -3.10 -12.82 -3.80
CA ILE A 89 -2.81 -14.25 -3.88
C ILE A 89 -3.91 -15.06 -3.19
N ALA A 90 -4.33 -14.66 -1.99
CA ALA A 90 -5.38 -15.36 -1.26
C ALA A 90 -6.70 -15.39 -2.04
N ILE A 91 -7.08 -14.26 -2.63
CA ILE A 91 -8.26 -14.14 -3.51
C ILE A 91 -8.11 -15.04 -4.75
N TRP A 92 -6.94 -15.01 -5.39
CA TRP A 92 -6.69 -15.81 -6.59
C TRP A 92 -6.74 -17.32 -6.29
N LEU A 93 -6.14 -17.76 -5.19
CA LEU A 93 -6.24 -19.14 -4.72
C LEU A 93 -7.69 -19.53 -4.42
N GLY A 94 -8.45 -18.65 -3.77
CA GLY A 94 -9.88 -18.84 -3.52
C GLY A 94 -10.70 -19.02 -4.81
N LYS A 95 -10.31 -18.34 -5.90
CA LYS A 95 -10.92 -18.51 -7.22
C LYS A 95 -10.58 -19.88 -7.86
N VAL A 96 -9.34 -20.34 -7.74
CA VAL A 96 -8.85 -21.57 -8.41
C VAL A 96 -9.40 -22.83 -7.75
N ILE A 97 -9.66 -22.80 -6.44
CA ILE A 97 -10.24 -23.92 -5.71
C ILE A 97 -11.69 -24.14 -6.16
N PRO A 98 -12.09 -25.38 -6.49
CA PRO A 98 -13.45 -25.66 -6.94
C PRO A 98 -14.47 -25.28 -5.85
N PRO A 99 -15.58 -24.62 -6.23
CA PRO A 99 -16.62 -24.26 -5.27
C PRO A 99 -17.29 -25.53 -4.72
N ALA A 100 -17.75 -25.46 -3.47
CA ALA A 100 -18.58 -26.51 -2.91
C ALA A 100 -19.88 -26.65 -3.71
N ALA A 101 -20.44 -27.86 -3.81
CA ALA A 101 -21.62 -28.14 -4.65
C ALA A 101 -22.87 -27.30 -4.30
N PHE A 102 -22.95 -26.79 -3.07
CA PHE A 102 -24.03 -25.92 -2.59
C PHE A 102 -23.70 -24.41 -2.69
N TRP A 103 -22.51 -24.05 -3.17
CA TRP A 103 -22.05 -22.67 -3.26
C TRP A 103 -22.35 -22.06 -4.64
N GLU A 104 -23.38 -21.22 -4.71
CA GLU A 104 -23.80 -20.55 -5.95
C GLU A 104 -23.10 -19.20 -6.20
N GLY A 105 -22.31 -18.71 -5.24
CA GLY A 105 -21.69 -17.38 -5.27
C GLY A 105 -20.47 -17.24 -6.19
N GLN A 106 -20.09 -18.28 -6.94
CA GLN A 106 -18.85 -18.31 -7.73
C GLN A 106 -18.82 -17.21 -8.81
N ALA A 107 -19.92 -17.00 -9.53
CA ALA A 107 -19.98 -15.98 -10.59
C ALA A 107 -19.82 -14.55 -10.04
N ALA A 108 -20.43 -14.25 -8.89
CA ALA A 108 -20.28 -12.96 -8.23
C ALA A 108 -18.85 -12.76 -7.69
N TYR A 109 -18.25 -13.82 -7.15
CA TYR A 109 -16.86 -13.82 -6.69
C TYR A 109 -15.91 -13.48 -7.84
N GLU A 110 -16.04 -14.14 -8.99
CA GLU A 110 -15.19 -13.86 -10.15
C GLU A 110 -15.43 -12.47 -10.74
N LEU A 111 -16.67 -11.99 -10.74
CA LEU A 111 -17.01 -10.68 -11.29
C LEU A 111 -16.42 -9.53 -10.45
N ILE A 112 -16.40 -9.67 -9.12
CA ILE A 112 -15.91 -8.62 -8.21
C ILE A 112 -14.41 -8.80 -7.95
N LEU A 113 -13.96 -10.02 -7.64
CA LEU A 113 -12.59 -10.27 -7.18
C LEU A 113 -11.67 -10.80 -8.27
N GLY A 114 -12.21 -11.21 -9.43
CA GLY A 114 -11.40 -11.64 -10.57
C GLY A 114 -10.56 -10.52 -11.20
N TYR A 115 -10.95 -9.25 -11.00
CA TYR A 115 -10.17 -8.09 -11.45
C TYR A 115 -9.04 -7.71 -10.48
N THR A 116 -9.06 -8.23 -9.25
CA THR A 116 -8.11 -7.85 -8.19
C THR A 116 -6.63 -8.05 -8.58
N PRO A 117 -6.20 -9.13 -9.27
CA PRO A 117 -4.81 -9.26 -9.72
C PRO A 117 -4.38 -8.18 -10.71
N ARG A 118 -5.28 -7.77 -11.61
CA ARG A 118 -5.02 -6.70 -12.57
C ARG A 118 -4.87 -5.35 -11.89
N LEU A 119 -5.74 -5.04 -10.92
CA LEU A 119 -5.65 -3.79 -10.14
C LEU A 119 -4.35 -3.70 -9.35
N LEU A 120 -3.93 -4.81 -8.72
CA LEU A 120 -2.63 -4.86 -8.05
C LEU A 120 -1.48 -4.61 -9.03
N MET A 121 -1.46 -5.30 -10.18
CA MET A 121 -0.37 -5.08 -11.15
C MET A 121 -0.32 -3.63 -11.63
N ALA A 122 -1.47 -3.02 -11.87
CA ALA A 122 -1.54 -1.61 -12.26
C ALA A 122 -1.00 -0.68 -11.17
N SER A 123 -1.39 -0.88 -9.90
CA SER A 123 -0.93 -0.04 -8.79
C SER A 123 0.56 -0.26 -8.46
N PHE A 124 1.05 -1.49 -8.57
CA PHE A 124 2.47 -1.81 -8.41
C PHE A 124 3.33 -1.16 -9.51
N LEU A 125 2.91 -1.27 -10.78
CA LEU A 125 3.63 -0.64 -11.90
C LEU A 125 3.60 0.89 -11.80
N ALA A 126 2.44 1.48 -11.47
CA ALA A 126 2.32 2.92 -11.27
C ALA A 126 3.25 3.41 -10.16
N TYR A 127 3.33 2.66 -9.05
CA TYR A 127 4.24 3.00 -7.95
C TYR A 127 5.71 2.84 -8.34
N LEU A 128 6.08 1.76 -9.03
CA LEU A 128 7.46 1.53 -9.49
C LEU A 128 7.92 2.66 -10.41
N VAL A 129 7.10 3.01 -11.41
CA VAL A 129 7.36 4.13 -12.32
C VAL A 129 7.46 5.43 -11.53
N GLY A 130 6.53 5.68 -10.59
CA GLY A 130 6.55 6.86 -9.72
C GLY A 130 7.83 6.98 -8.88
N GLU A 131 8.28 5.89 -8.25
CA GLU A 131 9.52 5.85 -7.47
C GLU A 131 10.76 6.05 -8.37
N PHE A 132 10.78 5.47 -9.57
CA PHE A 132 11.86 5.70 -10.54
C PHE A 132 11.94 7.18 -10.94
N PHE A 133 10.79 7.81 -11.24
CA PHE A 133 10.74 9.24 -11.54
C PHE A 133 11.17 10.08 -10.35
N ASN A 134 10.70 9.76 -9.15
CA ASN A 134 11.09 10.48 -7.94
C ASN A 134 12.61 10.38 -7.67
N ALA A 135 13.18 9.17 -7.75
CA ALA A 135 14.62 8.97 -7.58
C ALA A 135 15.43 9.69 -8.66
N PHE A 136 14.96 9.67 -9.92
CA PHE A 136 15.59 10.38 -11.03
C PHE A 136 15.58 11.90 -10.83
N ILE A 137 14.43 12.47 -10.45
CA ILE A 137 14.29 13.91 -10.18
C ILE A 137 15.19 14.30 -9.01
N MET A 138 15.19 13.54 -7.91
CA MET A 138 16.08 13.79 -6.77
C MET A 138 17.56 13.72 -7.14
N ALA A 139 17.97 12.75 -7.96
CA ALA A 139 19.35 12.65 -8.46
C ALA A 139 19.72 13.84 -9.37
N LYS A 140 18.82 14.24 -10.28
CA LYS A 140 19.02 15.41 -11.15
C LYS A 140 19.13 16.70 -10.35
N MET A 141 18.27 16.89 -9.34
CA MET A 141 18.33 18.06 -8.47
C MET A 141 19.67 18.12 -7.74
N LYS A 142 20.14 17.03 -7.14
CA LYS A 142 21.46 16.99 -6.48
C LYS A 142 22.63 17.35 -7.39
N ILE A 143 22.60 16.88 -8.64
CA ILE A 143 23.62 17.23 -9.64
C ILE A 143 23.55 18.72 -9.98
N LEU A 144 22.35 19.29 -10.08
CA LEU A 144 22.14 20.73 -10.34
C LEU A 144 22.54 21.61 -9.15
N THR A 145 22.27 21.20 -7.90
CA THR A 145 22.58 21.97 -6.69
C THR A 145 24.00 21.76 -6.16
N LYS A 146 24.83 20.92 -6.80
CA LYS A 146 26.16 20.52 -6.29
C LYS A 146 26.10 20.03 -4.82
N GLY A 147 25.05 19.27 -4.50
CA GLY A 147 24.75 18.75 -3.16
C GLY A 147 23.42 18.02 -3.17
#